data_AF-A0A957XWA7-F1
#
_entry.id   AF-A0A957XWA7-F1
#
_cell.length_a   1.000
_cell.length_b   1.000
_cell.length_c   1.000
_cell.angle_alpha   90.00
_cell.angle_beta   90.00
_cell.angle_gamma   90.00
#
_symmetry.space_group_name_H-M   'P 1'
#
loop_
_entity.id
_entity.type
_entity.pdbx_description
1 polymer ?
#
loop_
_entity_poly.entity_id
_entity_poly.type
_entity_poly.pdbx_seq_one_letter_code
_entity_poly.pdbx_strand_id
1 'polypeptide(L)'
;MTTLFLTFALILATLQSSVPLASQNSTHRQVQADQPTPNGWLDRLADANGRDVAGLELADVAPVTLVTGEVLTRVKAVDIATGEIVGATFAGQEVVDEQAARAAADAR
;
A
#
# COMPACT_ATOMS: atom_id res chain seq x y z
N MET A 1 53.86 45.03 7.69
CA MET A 1 54.58 44.44 8.84
C MET A 1 53.65 44.57 10.04
N THR A 2 52.80 43.57 10.25
CA THR A 2 52.96 42.41 11.17
C THR A 2 52.52 42.75 12.59
N THR A 3 51.23 42.48 12.81
CA THR A 3 50.52 42.39 14.09
C THR A 3 50.87 41.09 14.82
N LEU A 4 51.15 41.19 16.11
CA LEU A 4 51.31 40.12 17.13
C LEU A 4 51.07 40.85 18.47
N PHE A 5 50.37 40.37 19.50
CA PHE A 5 50.14 38.99 19.93
C PHE A 5 49.00 38.94 20.98
N LEU A 6 48.27 37.82 20.94
CA LEU A 6 47.88 36.98 22.08
C LEU A 6 46.99 37.55 23.21
N THR A 7 45.77 37.04 23.30
CA THR A 7 45.24 36.59 24.60
C THR A 7 44.39 35.35 24.43
N PHE A 8 44.64 34.42 25.35
CA PHE A 8 44.25 33.03 25.38
C PHE A 8 43.01 32.90 26.26
N ALA A 9 41.94 32.24 25.79
CA ALA A 9 40.87 31.75 26.66
C ALA A 9 40.22 30.51 26.06
N LEU A 10 40.72 29.39 26.57
CA LEU A 10 40.21 28.03 26.48
C LEU A 10 38.75 27.96 26.97
N ILE A 11 37.83 27.49 26.14
CA ILE A 11 36.52 27.00 26.60
C ILE A 11 36.34 25.56 26.11
N LEU A 12 36.20 24.70 27.11
CA LEU A 12 36.06 23.26 27.08
C LEU A 12 34.57 22.94 27.36
N ALA A 13 33.86 22.28 26.45
CA ALA A 13 32.60 21.53 26.66
C ALA A 13 31.91 21.32 25.30
N THR A 14 31.33 20.19 24.91
CA THR A 14 31.16 18.83 25.44
C THR A 14 30.67 18.05 24.22
N LEU A 15 31.19 16.83 24.01
CA LEU A 15 30.64 15.86 23.06
C LEU A 15 29.15 15.65 23.35
N GLN A 16 28.27 16.10 22.45
CA GLN A 16 26.92 15.55 22.38
C GLN A 16 26.89 14.62 21.18
N SER A 17 27.11 13.35 21.50
CA SER A 17 26.88 12.20 20.65
C SER A 17 25.46 12.26 20.09
N SER A 18 25.30 12.72 18.86
CA SER A 18 24.08 12.48 18.10
C SER A 18 24.02 11.00 17.78
N VAL A 19 23.38 10.24 18.68
CA VAL A 19 22.95 8.87 18.43
C VAL A 19 22.12 8.90 17.14
N PRO A 20 22.49 8.17 16.07
CA PRO A 20 21.56 7.95 14.99
C PRO A 20 20.43 7.14 15.59
N LEU A 21 19.27 7.78 15.80
CA LEU A 21 18.05 7.10 16.15
C LEU A 21 17.72 6.18 14.96
N ALA A 22 18.16 4.93 15.09
CA ALA A 22 17.69 3.81 14.31
C ALA A 22 16.19 3.68 14.59
N SER A 23 15.38 4.48 13.88
CA SER A 23 13.96 4.21 13.74
C SER A 23 13.82 3.04 12.79
N GLN A 24 14.07 1.86 13.34
CA GLN A 24 13.59 0.59 12.80
C GLN A 24 12.06 0.62 12.89
N ASN A 25 11.42 1.29 11.94
CA ASN A 25 10.01 1.12 11.67
C ASN A 25 9.80 0.78 10.19
N SER A 26 10.61 -0.15 9.72
CA SER A 26 10.65 -0.61 8.33
C SER A 26 9.86 -1.90 8.10
N THR A 27 8.94 -2.27 8.99
CA THR A 27 8.17 -3.53 8.89
C THR A 27 6.66 -3.32 8.81
N HIS A 28 6.20 -2.13 8.42
CA HIS A 28 4.79 -1.85 8.16
C HIS A 28 4.50 -1.04 6.89
N ARG A 29 5.53 -0.79 6.05
CA ARG A 29 5.37 -0.06 4.78
C ARG A 29 5.64 -0.88 3.52
N GLN A 30 5.97 -2.16 3.65
CA GLN A 30 6.31 -2.97 2.47
C GLN A 30 5.14 -3.73 1.83
N VAL A 31 3.94 -3.71 2.42
CA VAL A 31 2.73 -4.28 1.77
C VAL A 31 1.94 -3.22 0.99
N GLN A 32 2.25 -1.92 1.19
CA GLN A 32 1.47 -0.82 0.61
C GLN A 32 2.02 -0.29 -0.72
N ALA A 33 3.25 -0.66 -1.09
CA ALA A 33 3.93 -0.07 -2.25
C ALA A 33 3.45 -0.61 -3.61
N ASP A 34 2.76 -1.76 -3.63
CA ASP A 34 2.24 -2.39 -4.84
C ASP A 34 0.70 -2.45 -4.91
N GLN A 35 0.00 -1.84 -3.95
CA GLN A 35 -1.45 -1.75 -4.03
C GLN A 35 -1.84 -0.64 -5.02
N PRO A 36 -2.63 -0.95 -6.07
CA PRO A 36 -3.22 0.04 -6.95
C PRO A 36 -3.87 1.16 -6.14
N THR A 37 -3.76 2.38 -6.65
CA THR A 37 -4.59 3.49 -6.19
C THR A 37 -6.08 3.11 -6.38
N PRO A 38 -7.02 3.78 -5.69
CA PRO A 38 -8.45 3.53 -5.90
C PRO A 38 -8.86 3.56 -7.38
N ASN A 39 -8.30 4.50 -8.16
CA ASN A 39 -8.52 4.56 -9.61
C ASN A 39 -7.91 3.36 -10.35
N GLY A 40 -6.72 2.89 -9.94
CA GLY A 40 -6.11 1.70 -10.51
C GLY A 40 -6.89 0.40 -10.24
N TRP A 41 -7.66 0.33 -9.15
CA TRP A 41 -8.58 -0.79 -8.91
C TRP A 41 -9.80 -0.75 -9.81
N LEU A 42 -10.32 0.44 -10.10
CA LEU A 42 -11.44 0.63 -11.01
C LEU A 42 -11.05 0.24 -12.45
N ASP A 43 -9.86 0.67 -12.90
CA ASP A 43 -9.30 0.29 -14.21
C ASP A 43 -9.17 -1.24 -14.35
N ARG A 44 -8.66 -1.91 -13.31
CA ARG A 44 -8.53 -3.38 -13.29
C ARG A 44 -9.87 -4.09 -13.27
N LEU A 45 -10.83 -3.58 -12.52
CA LEU A 45 -12.18 -4.15 -12.50
C LEU A 45 -12.86 -4.01 -13.86
N ALA A 46 -12.68 -2.87 -14.52
CA ALA A 46 -13.18 -2.62 -15.87
C ALA A 46 -12.58 -3.61 -16.87
N ASP A 47 -11.26 -3.78 -16.87
CA ASP A 47 -10.55 -4.74 -17.73
C ASP A 47 -11.00 -6.19 -17.46
N ALA A 48 -11.07 -6.60 -16.19
CA ALA A 48 -11.50 -7.94 -15.77
C ALA A 48 -12.94 -8.30 -16.22
N ASN A 49 -13.81 -7.30 -16.37
CA ASN A 49 -15.22 -7.51 -16.74
C ASN A 49 -15.53 -7.06 -18.18
N GLY A 50 -14.53 -6.64 -18.95
CA GLY A 50 -14.73 -6.13 -20.32
C GLY A 50 -15.62 -4.88 -20.38
N ARG A 51 -15.55 -4.02 -19.35
CA ARG A 51 -16.33 -2.77 -19.26
C ARG A 51 -15.45 -1.54 -19.50
N ASP A 52 -16.08 -0.44 -19.87
CA ASP A 52 -15.43 0.86 -19.91
C ASP A 52 -15.38 1.45 -18.48
N VAL A 53 -14.19 1.87 -18.05
CA VAL A 53 -13.99 2.52 -16.74
C VAL A 53 -14.86 3.76 -16.58
N ALA A 54 -15.14 4.49 -17.67
CA ALA A 54 -15.97 5.70 -17.63
C ALA A 54 -17.43 5.41 -17.24
N GLY A 55 -17.88 4.16 -17.38
CA GLY A 55 -19.21 3.71 -17.00
C GLY A 55 -19.29 3.13 -15.59
N LEU A 56 -18.20 3.12 -14.84
CA LEU A 56 -18.12 2.51 -13.51
C LEU A 56 -17.79 3.55 -12.44
N GLU A 57 -18.43 3.42 -11.28
CA GLU A 57 -18.11 4.18 -10.07
C GLU A 57 -17.65 3.23 -8.98
N LEU A 58 -16.45 3.47 -8.43
CA LEU A 58 -15.89 2.62 -7.38
C LEU A 58 -16.76 2.69 -6.12
N ALA A 59 -17.31 1.55 -5.70
CA ALA A 59 -18.19 1.46 -4.55
C ALA A 59 -17.45 0.96 -3.29
N ASP A 60 -16.54 -0.01 -3.45
CA ASP A 60 -15.83 -0.61 -2.31
C ASP A 60 -14.51 -1.26 -2.75
N VAL A 61 -13.50 -1.17 -1.88
CA VAL A 61 -12.23 -1.89 -2.00
C VAL A 61 -11.88 -2.44 -0.63
N ALA A 62 -12.00 -3.75 -0.47
CA ALA A 62 -11.83 -4.41 0.82
C ALA A 62 -10.76 -5.51 0.74
N PRO A 63 -9.75 -5.51 1.63
CA PRO A 63 -8.85 -6.64 1.74
C PRO A 63 -9.59 -7.86 2.33
N VAL A 64 -9.25 -9.05 1.84
CA VAL A 64 -9.73 -10.33 2.34
C VAL A 64 -8.52 -11.17 2.70
N THR A 65 -8.31 -11.39 3.99
CA THR A 65 -7.23 -12.26 4.48
C THR A 65 -7.73 -13.68 4.59
N LEU A 66 -7.08 -14.61 3.87
CA LEU A 66 -7.33 -16.05 3.98
C LEU A 66 -6.69 -16.63 5.25
N VAL A 67 -7.10 -17.83 5.65
CA VAL A 67 -6.54 -18.52 6.83
C VAL A 67 -5.05 -18.82 6.70
N THR A 68 -4.55 -18.93 5.47
CA THR A 68 -3.12 -19.08 5.14
C THR A 68 -2.30 -17.80 5.35
N GLY A 69 -2.95 -16.66 5.64
CA GLY A 69 -2.32 -15.34 5.73
C GLY A 69 -2.20 -14.62 4.38
N GLU A 70 -2.59 -15.25 3.28
CA GLU A 70 -2.65 -14.61 1.96
C GLU A 70 -3.72 -13.51 1.94
N VAL A 71 -3.41 -12.39 1.29
CA VAL A 71 -4.30 -11.22 1.20
C VAL A 71 -4.80 -11.06 -0.23
N LEU A 72 -6.12 -11.20 -0.39
CA LEU A 72 -6.83 -10.87 -1.60
C LEU A 72 -7.43 -9.46 -1.48
N THR A 73 -7.81 -8.87 -2.61
CA THR A 73 -8.52 -7.58 -2.64
C THR A 73 -9.84 -7.73 -3.38
N ARG A 74 -10.95 -7.53 -2.68
CA ARG A 74 -12.28 -7.49 -3.27
C ARG A 74 -12.57 -6.06 -3.72
N VAL A 75 -12.91 -5.90 -4.99
CA VAL A 75 -13.25 -4.61 -5.59
C VAL A 75 -14.69 -4.69 -6.08
N LYS A 76 -15.48 -3.67 -5.75
CA LYS A 76 -16.85 -3.49 -6.25
C LYS A 76 -16.99 -2.11 -6.87
N ALA A 77 -17.68 -2.06 -8.01
CA ALA A 77 -18.11 -0.83 -8.64
C ALA A 77 -19.60 -0.92 -8.98
N VAL A 78 -20.22 0.23 -9.16
CA VAL A 78 -21.57 0.36 -9.69
C VAL A 78 -21.47 0.85 -11.12
N ASP A 79 -22.14 0.17 -12.04
CA ASP A 79 -22.36 0.66 -13.39
C ASP A 79 -23.34 1.83 -13.34
N ILE A 80 -22.88 3.03 -13.72
CA ILE A 80 -23.64 4.27 -13.56
C ILE A 80 -24.84 4.35 -14.51
N ALA A 81 -24.85 3.58 -15.61
CA ALA A 81 -25.92 3.60 -16.59
C ALA A 81 -27.07 2.67 -16.18
N THR A 82 -26.74 1.54 -15.55
CA THR A 82 -27.71 0.46 -15.25
C THR A 82 -28.00 0.31 -13.75
N GLY A 83 -27.13 0.82 -12.89
CA GLY A 83 -27.15 0.58 -11.44
C GLY A 83 -26.67 -0.82 -11.04
N GLU A 84 -26.10 -1.59 -11.97
CA GLU A 84 -25.61 -2.95 -11.71
C GLU A 84 -24.34 -2.91 -10.85
N ILE A 85 -24.23 -3.83 -9.88
CA ILE A 85 -22.99 -4.00 -9.10
C ILE A 85 -22.08 -4.98 -9.83
N VAL A 86 -20.91 -4.49 -10.22
CA VAL A 86 -19.83 -5.28 -10.81
C VAL A 86 -18.78 -5.51 -9.75
N GLY A 87 -18.31 -6.75 -9.60
CA GLY A 87 -17.33 -7.09 -8.58
C GLY A 87 -16.37 -8.18 -9.01
N ALA A 88 -15.13 -8.08 -8.54
CA ALA A 88 -14.10 -9.10 -8.72
C ALA A 88 -13.19 -9.13 -7.49
N THR A 89 -12.58 -10.29 -7.26
CA THR A 89 -11.56 -10.47 -6.23
C THR A 89 -10.21 -10.68 -6.90
N PHE A 90 -9.18 -10.04 -6.37
CA PHE A 90 -7.84 -10.02 -6.94
C PHE A 90 -6.79 -10.58 -5.98
N ALA A 91 -5.94 -11.48 -6.45
CA ALA A 91 -4.67 -11.83 -5.82
C ALA A 91 -3.57 -11.00 -6.48
N GLY A 92 -3.29 -9.81 -5.92
CA GLY A 92 -2.40 -8.84 -6.56
C GLY A 92 -3.01 -8.30 -7.86
N GLN A 93 -2.58 -8.82 -9.02
CA GLN A 93 -3.09 -8.43 -10.34
C GLN A 93 -4.02 -9.48 -10.99
N GLU A 94 -4.05 -10.70 -10.46
CA GLU A 94 -4.83 -11.80 -11.04
C GLU A 94 -6.25 -11.82 -10.47
N VAL A 95 -7.25 -12.02 -11.33
CA VAL A 95 -8.64 -12.25 -10.91
C VAL A 95 -8.76 -13.68 -10.37
N VAL A 96 -9.28 -13.81 -9.15
CA VAL A 96 -9.44 -15.11 -8.48
C VAL A 96 -10.89 -15.32 -8.04
N ASP A 97 -11.30 -16.59 -8.03
CA ASP A 97 -12.51 -17.01 -7.32
C ASP A 97 -12.21 -17.05 -5.82
N GLU A 98 -12.77 -16.10 -5.08
CA GLU A 98 -12.58 -16.00 -3.64
C GLU A 98 -13.04 -17.27 -2.89
N GLN A 99 -14.12 -17.91 -3.34
CA GLN A 99 -14.65 -19.11 -2.69
C GLN A 99 -13.72 -20.30 -2.92
N ALA A 100 -13.21 -20.44 -4.14
CA ALA A 100 -12.21 -21.47 -4.45
C ALA A 100 -10.90 -21.23 -3.69
N ALA A 101 -10.42 -19.99 -3.63
CA ALA A 101 -9.22 -19.61 -2.90
C ALA A 101 -9.37 -19.88 -1.39
N ARG A 102 -10.53 -19.56 -0.82
CA ARG A 102 -10.85 -19.84 0.58
C ARG A 102 -10.91 -21.34 0.86
N ALA A 103 -11.60 -22.12 0.02
CA ALA A 103 -11.66 -23.57 0.16
C ALA A 103 -10.27 -24.23 0.05
N ALA A 104 -9.41 -23.75 -0.85
CA ALA A 104 -8.04 -24.22 -0.99
C ALA A 104 -7.17 -23.85 0.22
N ALA A 105 -7.40 -22.68 0.82
CA ALA A 105 -6.72 -22.25 2.04
C ALA A 105 -7.14 -23.07 3.26
N ASP A 106 -8.42 -23.40 3.39
CA ASP A 106 -8.97 -24.19 4.50
C ASP A 106 -8.53 -25.67 4.46
N ALA A 107 -8.09 -26.17 3.30
CA ALA A 107 -7.62 -27.53 3.10
C ALA A 107 -6.12 -27.75 3.41
N ARG A 108 -5.38 -26.69 3.80
CA ARG A 108 -3.95 -26.71 4.10
C ARG A 108 -3.68 -26.84 5.60
#